data_AF-A0A136MXG0-F1
#
_entry.id   AF-A0A136MXG0-F1
#
_cell.length_a   1.000
_cell.length_b   1.000
_cell.length_c   1.000
_cell.angle_alpha   90.00
_cell.angle_beta   90.00
_cell.angle_gamma   90.00
#
_symmetry.space_group_name_H-M   'P 1'
#
loop_
_entity.id
_entity.type
_entity.pdbx_description
1 polymer ?
#
loop_
_entity_poly.entity_id
_entity_poly.type
_entity_poly.pdbx_seq_one_letter_code
_entity_poly.pdbx_strand_id
1 'polypeptide(L)'
;MIQVDRFPNLPSAKIIPMKIPYKVSIIIPVYNGSRTLRKTLETAQRQRDPSFEVIVVDDGSTENISSLVRELGARHHRLPMNMGPAAARTEGARVASGQVLLFTDSDVWLPENTISIIRQAF
;
A
#
# COMPACT_ATOMS: atom_id res chain seq x y z
N MET A 1 41.31 -42.75 17.30
CA MET A 1 41.22 -41.35 16.85
C MET A 1 40.23 -41.33 15.70
N ILE A 2 39.07 -40.68 15.73
CA ILE A 2 38.70 -39.38 16.30
C ILE A 2 37.25 -39.47 16.85
N GLN A 3 37.02 -38.97 18.07
CA GLN A 3 35.69 -38.81 18.68
C GLN A 3 34.82 -37.87 17.85
N VAL A 4 33.58 -38.27 17.56
CA VAL A 4 32.52 -37.37 17.05
C VAL A 4 31.44 -37.22 18.11
N ASP A 5 31.85 -36.74 19.28
CA ASP A 5 30.95 -36.25 20.33
C ASP A 5 31.30 -34.79 20.60
N ARG A 6 30.64 -33.85 19.90
CA ARG A 6 30.65 -32.45 20.33
C ARG A 6 29.60 -31.54 19.66
N PHE A 7 28.32 -31.88 19.78
CA PHE A 7 27.29 -30.83 19.82
C PHE A 7 26.27 -31.17 20.92
N PRO A 8 26.41 -30.60 22.14
CA PRO A 8 25.39 -30.75 23.16
C PRO A 8 24.11 -30.07 22.67
N ASN A 9 22.96 -30.70 22.95
CA ASN A 9 21.60 -30.23 22.67
C ASN A 9 21.49 -28.69 22.72
N LEU A 10 21.48 -28.05 21.57
CA LEU A 10 21.02 -26.67 21.47
C LEU A 10 19.50 -26.70 21.73
N PRO A 11 18.98 -25.90 22.68
CA PRO A 11 17.55 -25.79 22.83
C PRO A 11 16.97 -25.36 21.48
N SER A 12 15.93 -26.06 21.02
CA SER A 12 15.17 -25.70 19.84
C SER A 12 14.59 -24.31 20.07
N ALA A 13 15.33 -23.29 19.64
CA ALA A 13 14.85 -21.92 19.62
C ALA A 13 13.59 -21.95 18.76
N LYS A 14 12.42 -21.78 19.39
CA LYS A 14 11.21 -21.45 18.65
C LYS A 14 11.58 -20.22 17.83
N ILE A 15 11.68 -20.38 16.50
CA ILE A 15 11.64 -19.24 15.60
C ILE A 15 10.23 -18.68 15.76
N ILE A 16 10.08 -17.75 16.69
CA ILE A 16 8.91 -16.89 16.74
C ILE A 16 9.08 -16.05 15.47
N PRO A 17 8.21 -16.15 14.46
CA PRO A 17 8.29 -15.23 13.33
C PRO A 17 8.20 -13.83 13.93
N MET A 18 9.29 -13.08 13.83
CA MET A 18 9.27 -11.67 14.18
C MET A 18 8.18 -11.06 13.31
N LYS A 19 7.09 -10.63 13.93
CA LYS A 19 5.98 -9.98 13.25
C LYS A 19 6.49 -8.61 12.81
N ILE A 20 7.22 -8.57 11.69
CA ILE A 20 7.68 -7.31 11.11
C ILE A 20 6.40 -6.55 10.78
N PRO A 21 6.15 -5.37 11.36
CA PRO A 21 4.92 -4.64 11.09
C PRO A 21 5.02 -4.05 9.67
N TYR A 22 4.70 -4.85 8.64
CA TYR A 22 4.75 -4.44 7.25
C TYR A 22 3.85 -3.24 6.99
N LYS A 23 4.41 -2.14 6.51
CA LYS A 23 3.63 -0.97 6.08
C LYS A 23 2.95 -1.31 4.74
N VAL A 24 1.69 -0.93 4.60
CA VAL A 24 0.93 -1.12 3.35
C VAL A 24 0.94 0.17 2.53
N SER A 25 1.28 0.10 1.24
CA SER A 25 1.07 1.21 0.31
C SER A 25 -0.19 0.95 -0.50
N ILE A 26 -1.22 1.76 -0.28
CA ILE A 26 -2.45 1.75 -1.08
C ILE A 26 -2.19 2.58 -2.34
N ILE A 27 -2.27 1.95 -3.51
CA ILE A 27 -1.99 2.57 -4.81
C ILE A 27 -3.30 2.67 -5.59
N ILE A 28 -3.70 3.90 -5.90
CA ILE A 28 -4.97 4.24 -6.55
C ILE A 28 -4.65 4.95 -7.87
N PRO A 29 -4.69 4.26 -9.02
CA PRO A 29 -4.62 4.92 -10.31
C PRO A 29 -5.93 5.69 -10.56
N VAL A 30 -5.83 6.85 -11.22
CA VAL A 30 -6.99 7.65 -11.60
C VAL A 30 -6.75 8.39 -12.91
N TYR A 31 -7.76 8.39 -13.78
CA TYR A 31 -7.83 9.24 -14.97
C TYR A 31 -9.25 9.80 -15.08
N ASN A 32 -9.40 11.11 -14.93
CA ASN A 32 -10.70 11.82 -14.98
C ASN A 32 -11.77 11.22 -14.02
N GLY A 33 -11.37 10.95 -12.78
CA GLY A 33 -12.16 10.22 -11.78
C GLY A 33 -12.51 11.00 -10.51
N SER A 34 -12.42 12.34 -10.49
CA SER A 34 -12.68 13.16 -9.28
C SER A 34 -13.97 12.84 -8.54
N ARG A 35 -15.03 12.51 -9.29
CA ARG A 35 -16.37 12.25 -8.75
C ARG A 35 -16.38 11.12 -7.72
N THR A 36 -15.63 10.06 -7.97
CA THR A 36 -15.57 8.89 -7.09
C THR A 36 -14.36 8.93 -6.17
N LEU A 37 -13.26 9.55 -6.64
CA LEU A 37 -11.99 9.60 -5.93
C LEU A 37 -12.10 10.15 -4.51
N ARG A 38 -12.93 11.18 -4.27
CA ARG A 38 -13.14 11.74 -2.92
C ARG A 38 -13.58 10.66 -1.94
N LYS A 39 -14.61 9.88 -2.30
CA LYS A 39 -15.16 8.85 -1.41
C LYS A 39 -14.19 7.68 -1.24
N THR A 40 -13.48 7.29 -2.29
CA THR A 40 -12.39 6.31 -2.21
C THR A 40 -11.33 6.74 -1.19
N LEU A 41 -10.82 7.96 -1.32
CA LEU A 41 -9.82 8.51 -0.40
C LEU A 41 -10.33 8.62 1.04
N GLU A 42 -11.55 9.10 1.24
CA GLU A 42 -12.15 9.14 2.58
C GLU A 42 -12.19 7.76 3.24
N THR A 43 -12.58 6.71 2.52
CA THR A 43 -12.62 5.35 3.08
C THR A 43 -11.23 4.74 3.26
N ALA A 44 -10.29 5.06 2.36
CA ALA A 44 -8.89 4.65 2.48
C ALA A 44 -8.19 5.33 3.67
N GLN A 45 -8.60 6.52 4.08
CA GLN A 45 -8.04 7.20 5.25
C GLN A 45 -8.68 6.80 6.58
N ARG A 46 -9.84 6.15 6.58
CA ARG A 46 -10.54 5.67 7.80
C ARG A 46 -10.03 4.32 8.31
N GLN A 47 -8.85 3.89 7.88
CA GLN A 47 -8.28 2.61 8.31
C GLN A 47 -7.86 2.68 9.78
N ARG A 48 -8.27 1.67 10.56
CA ARG A 48 -8.01 1.64 12.01
C ARG A 48 -6.55 1.35 12.36
N ASP A 49 -5.85 0.63 11.49
CA ASP A 49 -4.41 0.45 11.59
C ASP A 49 -3.71 1.58 10.81
N PRO A 50 -2.91 2.44 11.47
CA PRO A 50 -2.27 3.60 10.85
C PRO A 50 -1.03 3.24 10.01
N SER A 51 -0.66 1.96 9.93
CA SER A 51 0.59 1.51 9.28
C SER A 51 0.46 1.42 7.76
N PHE A 52 0.05 2.52 7.13
CA PHE A 52 -0.12 2.60 5.68
C PHE A 52 0.28 3.96 5.11
N GLU A 53 0.32 4.04 3.79
CA GLU A 53 0.27 5.29 3.05
C GLU A 53 -0.72 5.16 1.89
N VAL A 54 -1.22 6.29 1.39
CA VAL A 54 -2.08 6.34 0.20
C VAL A 54 -1.37 7.12 -0.89
N ILE A 55 -1.27 6.51 -2.07
CA ILE A 55 -0.65 7.10 -3.25
C ILE A 55 -1.70 7.12 -4.36
N VAL A 56 -2.09 8.32 -4.76
CA VAL A 56 -2.92 8.53 -5.95
C VAL A 56 -2.00 8.77 -7.13
N VAL A 57 -2.10 7.90 -8.13
CA VAL A 57 -1.38 8.04 -9.39
C VAL A 57 -2.32 8.63 -10.43
N ASP A 58 -2.19 9.93 -10.67
CA ASP A 58 -2.91 10.67 -11.70
C ASP A 58 -2.31 10.36 -13.08
N ASP A 59 -3.01 9.55 -13.86
CA ASP A 59 -2.62 9.09 -15.20
C ASP A 59 -2.93 10.16 -16.26
N GLY A 60 -2.52 11.41 -16.00
CA GLY A 60 -2.66 12.53 -16.92
C GLY A 60 -4.09 13.09 -17.02
N SER A 61 -4.86 13.16 -15.93
CA SER A 61 -6.22 13.72 -15.93
C SER A 61 -6.26 15.16 -16.44
N THR A 62 -7.32 15.51 -17.17
CA THR A 62 -7.57 16.88 -17.65
C THR A 62 -8.06 17.80 -16.52
N GLU A 63 -8.70 17.21 -15.53
CA GLU A 63 -9.13 17.84 -14.29
C GLU A 63 -7.97 17.99 -13.29
N ASN A 64 -8.05 19.02 -12.44
CA ASN A 64 -7.10 19.20 -11.34
C ASN A 64 -7.63 18.51 -10.07
N ILE A 65 -7.03 17.36 -9.75
CA ILE A 65 -7.33 16.59 -8.52
C ILE A 65 -6.28 16.77 -7.42
N SER A 66 -5.21 17.54 -7.67
CA SER A 66 -4.07 17.62 -6.76
C SER A 66 -4.42 18.20 -5.39
N SER A 67 -5.33 19.19 -5.34
CA SER A 67 -5.81 19.78 -4.09
C SER A 67 -6.64 18.78 -3.28
N LEU A 68 -7.60 18.11 -3.93
CA LEU A 68 -8.42 17.05 -3.34
C LEU A 68 -7.56 15.94 -2.71
N VAL A 69 -6.56 15.47 -3.45
CA VAL A 69 -5.67 14.38 -2.99
C VAL A 69 -4.88 14.80 -1.74
N ARG A 70 -4.32 16.02 -1.74
CA ARG A 70 -3.54 16.55 -0.61
C ARG A 70 -4.42 16.86 0.61
N GLU A 71 -5.61 17.43 0.39
CA GLU A 71 -6.61 17.70 1.44
C GLU A 71 -6.97 16.43 2.20
N LEU A 72 -7.12 15.31 1.48
CA LEU A 72 -7.42 14.01 2.05
C LEU A 72 -6.17 13.22 2.46
N GLY A 73 -5.03 13.88 2.70
CA GLY A 73 -3.84 13.27 3.29
C GLY A 73 -3.16 12.20 2.43
N ALA A 74 -3.42 12.16 1.13
CA ALA A 74 -2.78 11.22 0.20
C ALA A 74 -1.62 11.88 -0.56
N ARG A 75 -0.66 11.06 -1.01
CA ARG A 75 0.43 11.49 -1.90
C ARG A 75 -0.11 11.55 -3.33
N HIS A 76 0.14 12.67 -4.01
CA HIS A 76 -0.21 12.85 -5.41
C HIS A 76 1.01 12.61 -6.30
N HIS A 77 0.93 11.62 -7.19
CA HIS A 77 1.96 11.32 -8.19
C HIS A 77 1.33 11.43 -9.58
N ARG A 78 1.79 12.36 -10.43
CA ARG A 78 1.16 12.62 -11.72
C ARG A 78 2.06 12.21 -12.88
N LEU A 79 1.48 11.48 -13.83
CA LEU A 79 2.10 11.12 -15.10
C LEU A 79 1.97 12.23 -16.13
N PRO A 80 2.89 12.33 -17.12
CA PRO A 80 2.88 13.41 -18.11
C PRO A 80 1.66 13.37 -19.04
N MET A 81 1.11 12.19 -19.28
CA MET A 81 -0.08 11.95 -20.09
C MET A 81 -0.73 10.62 -19.65
N ASN A 82 -1.88 10.29 -20.22
CA ASN A 82 -2.49 8.98 -20.02
C ASN A 82 -1.64 7.88 -20.66
N MET A 83 -1.04 7.06 -19.81
CA MET A 83 -0.21 5.91 -20.14
C MET A 83 -0.93 4.58 -19.87
N GLY A 84 -2.15 4.65 -19.35
CA GLY A 84 -2.99 3.52 -19.01
C GLY A 84 -2.83 3.04 -17.56
N PRO A 85 -3.83 2.32 -17.04
CA PRO A 85 -3.89 1.94 -15.63
C PRO A 85 -2.76 0.99 -15.19
N ALA A 86 -2.19 0.20 -16.12
CA ALA A 86 -1.04 -0.64 -15.83
C ALA A 86 0.21 0.21 -15.53
N ALA A 87 0.50 1.20 -16.39
CA ALA A 87 1.62 2.11 -16.19
C ALA A 87 1.47 2.92 -14.90
N ALA A 88 0.25 3.42 -14.63
CA ALA A 88 -0.06 4.13 -13.39
C ALA A 88 0.21 3.27 -12.14
N ARG A 89 -0.21 2.00 -12.13
CA ARG A 89 0.08 1.10 -11.00
C ARG A 89 1.57 0.81 -10.86
N THR A 90 2.30 0.62 -11.97
CA THR A 90 3.75 0.43 -11.96
C THR A 90 4.48 1.62 -11.37
N GLU A 91 4.14 2.85 -11.77
CA GLU A 91 4.76 4.05 -11.21
C GLU A 91 4.39 4.24 -9.72
N GLY A 92 3.15 3.93 -9.35
CA GLY A 92 2.71 3.89 -7.95
C GLY A 92 3.55 2.93 -7.10
N ALA A 93 3.83 1.73 -7.61
CA ALA A 93 4.67 0.75 -6.94
C ALA A 93 6.12 1.23 -6.79
N ARG A 94 6.62 1.96 -7.78
CA ARG A 94 8.00 2.49 -7.78
C ARG A 94 8.24 3.57 -6.73
N VAL A 95 7.22 4.36 -6.40
CA VAL A 95 7.29 5.45 -5.41
C VAL A 95 6.74 5.06 -4.03
N ALA A 96 6.27 3.83 -3.88
CA ALA A 96 5.78 3.25 -2.64
C ALA A 96 6.93 2.98 -1.65
N SER A 97 6.63 3.14 -0.36
CA SER A 97 7.55 2.86 0.76
C SER A 97 7.14 1.64 1.59
N GLY A 98 5.94 1.12 1.39
CA GLY A 98 5.41 -0.04 2.07
C GLY A 98 5.95 -1.34 1.49
N GLN A 99 6.12 -2.34 2.36
CA GLN A 99 6.54 -3.68 1.98
C GLN A 99 5.42 -4.49 1.32
N VAL A 100 4.16 -4.11 1.57
CA VAL A 100 2.98 -4.71 0.95
C VAL A 100 2.31 -3.65 0.08
N LEU A 101 2.04 -4.01 -1.19
CA LEU A 101 1.34 -3.13 -2.13
C LEU A 101 -0.11 -3.57 -2.25
N LEU A 102 -1.04 -2.67 -1.95
CA LEU A 102 -2.47 -2.85 -2.20
C LEU A 102 -2.86 -1.99 -3.40
N PHE A 103 -3.09 -2.64 -4.54
CA PHE A 103 -3.68 -1.97 -5.70
C PHE A 103 -5.20 -1.96 -5.58
N THR A 104 -5.81 -0.82 -5.81
CA THR A 104 -7.27 -0.65 -5.90
C THR A 104 -7.58 0.39 -6.98
N ASP A 105 -8.84 0.81 -7.12
CA ASP A 105 -9.29 1.76 -8.14
C ASP A 105 -9.95 3.00 -7.52
N SER A 106 -10.05 4.09 -8.29
CA SER A 106 -10.57 5.38 -7.83
C SER A 106 -12.08 5.42 -7.55
N ASP A 107 -12.76 4.28 -7.66
CA ASP A 107 -14.18 4.06 -7.42
C ASP A 107 -14.47 2.91 -6.45
N VAL A 108 -13.42 2.38 -5.79
CA VAL A 108 -13.54 1.34 -4.76
C VAL A 108 -13.53 1.96 -3.36
N TRP A 109 -14.33 1.38 -2.45
CA TRP A 109 -14.37 1.78 -1.04
C TRP A 109 -13.78 0.69 -0.15
N LEU A 110 -12.89 1.08 0.75
CA LEU A 110 -12.22 0.13 1.64
C LEU A 110 -12.94 0.04 2.99
N PRO A 111 -13.33 -1.15 3.45
CA PRO A 111 -13.70 -1.37 4.85
C PRO A 111 -12.62 -0.87 5.82
N GLU A 112 -12.99 -0.38 7.00
CA GLU A 112 -12.05 0.24 7.96
C GLU A 112 -10.97 -0.71 8.51
N ASN A 113 -11.16 -2.03 8.34
CA ASN A 113 -10.27 -3.08 8.80
C ASN A 113 -9.43 -3.72 7.68
N THR A 114 -9.48 -3.20 6.45
CA THR A 114 -8.72 -3.74 5.31
C THR A 114 -7.22 -3.83 5.61
N ILE A 115 -6.61 -2.76 6.12
CA ILE A 115 -5.17 -2.76 6.46
C ILE A 115 -4.83 -3.78 7.54
N SER A 116 -5.69 -3.90 8.57
CA SER A 116 -5.48 -4.86 9.66
C SER A 116 -5.55 -6.30 9.17
N ILE A 117 -6.49 -6.62 8.26
CA ILE A 117 -6.62 -7.96 7.68
C ILE A 117 -5.38 -8.30 6.85
N ILE A 118 -4.96 -7.37 5.97
CA ILE A 118 -3.78 -7.57 5.13
C ILE A 118 -2.55 -7.84 6.01
N ARG A 119 -2.31 -7.02 7.04
CA ARG A 119 -1.17 -7.18 7.95
C ARG A 119 -1.22 -8.43 8.83
N GLN A 120 -2.36 -9.10 8.94
CA GLN A 120 -2.46 -10.40 9.64
C GLN A 120 -2.12 -11.58 8.73
N ALA A 121 -2.15 -11.39 7.41
CA ALA A 121 -1.84 -12.42 6.43
C ALA A 121 -0.34 -12.56 6.11
N PHE A 122 0.48 -11.61 6.58
CA PHE A 122 1.94 -11.58 6.45
C PHE A 122 2.61 -11.59 7.84
#